data_AF-A0A060C270-F1
#
_entry.id   AF-A0A060C270-F1
#
_cell.length_a   1.000
_cell.length_b   1.000
_cell.length_c   1.000
_cell.angle_alpha   90.00
_cell.angle_beta   90.00
_cell.angle_gamma   90.00
#
_symmetry.space_group_name_H-M   'P 1'
#
loop_
_entity.id
_entity.type
_entity.pdbx_description
1 polymer ?
#
loop_
_entity_poly.entity_id
_entity_poly.type
_entity_poly.pdbx_seq_one_letter_code
_entity_poly.pdbx_strand_id
1 'polypeptide(L)'
;MDSFRGVYVVANPWEVAVSPDGKFLYVLFSGTNDMFVCNVIDDDYIELEYAKVRRTGWNPRAVRVAADGKTFYLYNALDFTVEAVSSESLQTLGTVTVCSWPGTPEELLGKKLFYTANPPMSQQRWISCSSCHPDGDADGRTWQQPEGLRSTQPLFGLKETHPIHWSADRDEVQDFE
;
A
#
# COMPACT_ATOMS: atom_id res chain seq x y z
N MET A 1 -15.31 14.09 -6.12
CA MET A 1 -14.44 13.99 -7.31
C MET A 1 -13.24 13.17 -6.86
N ASP A 2 -12.93 12.01 -7.40
CA ASP A 2 -13.40 11.34 -8.61
C ASP A 2 -13.46 9.84 -8.28
N SER A 3 -14.62 9.22 -8.50
CA SER A 3 -14.75 7.78 -8.37
C SER A 3 -15.62 7.29 -9.51
N PHE A 4 -14.99 6.58 -10.43
CA PHE A 4 -15.68 5.83 -11.46
C PHE A 4 -16.71 4.95 -10.75
N ARG A 5 -18.02 5.25 -10.85
CA ARG A 5 -19.12 4.52 -10.19
C ARG A 5 -19.16 4.53 -8.65
N GLY A 6 -18.58 5.49 -7.93
CA GLY A 6 -18.59 5.49 -6.45
C GLY A 6 -17.46 4.65 -5.82
N VAL A 7 -16.50 4.21 -6.62
CA VAL A 7 -15.31 3.44 -6.22
C VAL A 7 -14.42 4.18 -5.20
N TYR A 8 -13.95 3.43 -4.21
CA TYR A 8 -13.03 3.91 -3.19
C TYR A 8 -11.68 4.28 -3.81
N VAL A 9 -11.13 5.46 -3.51
CA VAL A 9 -9.75 5.79 -3.94
C VAL A 9 -8.77 4.96 -3.12
N VAL A 10 -7.91 4.24 -3.84
CA VAL A 10 -6.90 3.32 -3.30
C VAL A 10 -5.52 3.71 -3.81
N ALA A 11 -4.48 3.31 -3.08
CA ALA A 11 -3.09 3.58 -3.45
C ALA A 11 -2.17 2.39 -3.18
N ASN A 12 -1.08 2.34 -3.95
CA ASN A 12 -0.04 1.31 -3.89
C ASN A 12 -0.63 -0.12 -3.98
N PRO A 13 -1.31 -0.47 -5.08
CA PRO A 13 -1.67 -1.87 -5.33
C PRO A 13 -0.39 -2.71 -5.28
N TRP A 14 -0.43 -3.81 -4.55
CA TRP A 14 0.78 -4.56 -4.22
C TRP A 14 0.70 -6.03 -4.65
N GLU A 15 -0.42 -6.69 -4.37
CA GLU A 15 -0.59 -8.10 -4.72
C GLU A 15 -2.03 -8.44 -5.06
N VAL A 16 -2.21 -9.52 -5.81
CA VAL A 16 -3.50 -10.12 -6.12
C VAL A 16 -3.51 -11.62 -5.83
N ALA A 17 -4.68 -12.18 -5.54
CA ALA A 17 -4.88 -13.63 -5.47
C ALA A 17 -6.24 -14.03 -6.06
N VAL A 18 -6.29 -15.17 -6.73
CA VAL A 18 -7.54 -15.75 -7.25
C VAL A 18 -7.90 -16.96 -6.38
N SER A 19 -9.19 -17.14 -6.10
CA SER A 19 -9.66 -18.34 -5.40
C SER A 19 -9.44 -19.60 -6.26
N PRO A 20 -9.23 -20.79 -5.65
CA PRO A 20 -8.99 -22.02 -6.41
C PRO A 20 -10.12 -22.40 -7.39
N ASP A 21 -11.36 -22.03 -7.07
CA ASP A 21 -12.52 -22.24 -7.93
C ASP A 21 -12.67 -21.17 -9.03
N GLY A 22 -11.77 -20.20 -9.07
CA GLY A 22 -11.73 -19.13 -10.07
C GLY A 22 -12.80 -18.06 -9.87
N LYS A 23 -13.62 -18.10 -8.82
CA LYS A 23 -14.80 -17.21 -8.66
C LYS A 23 -14.52 -15.87 -7.99
N PHE A 24 -13.40 -15.75 -7.28
CA PHE A 24 -13.06 -14.52 -6.56
C PHE A 24 -11.64 -14.06 -6.89
N LEU A 25 -11.50 -12.75 -7.08
CA LEU A 25 -10.22 -12.04 -7.15
C LEU A 25 -10.09 -11.11 -5.94
N TYR A 26 -8.96 -11.21 -5.26
CA TYR A 26 -8.56 -10.36 -4.15
C TYR A 26 -7.47 -9.40 -4.64
N VAL A 27 -7.65 -8.09 -4.47
CA VAL A 27 -6.67 -7.06 -4.87
C VAL A 27 -6.27 -6.24 -3.66
N LEU A 28 -4.99 -6.27 -3.31
CA LEU A 28 -4.44 -5.70 -2.08
C LEU A 28 -3.85 -4.31 -2.33
N PHE A 29 -4.20 -3.33 -1.49
CA PHE A 29 -3.71 -1.96 -1.58
C PHE A 29 -2.91 -1.59 -0.33
N SER A 30 -1.60 -1.55 -0.48
CA SER A 30 -0.67 -1.39 0.64
C SER A 30 -0.66 0.02 1.22
N GLY A 31 -1.03 1.02 0.43
CA GLY A 31 -1.06 2.43 0.84
C GLY A 31 -2.32 2.79 1.62
N THR A 32 -3.44 2.14 1.30
CA THR A 32 -4.74 2.42 1.93
C THR A 32 -5.15 1.42 3.01
N ASN A 33 -4.35 0.38 3.27
CA ASN A 33 -4.62 -0.66 4.27
C ASN A 33 -6.01 -1.30 4.04
N ASP A 34 -6.29 -1.60 2.78
CA ASP A 34 -7.53 -2.25 2.35
C ASP A 34 -7.32 -3.13 1.13
N MET A 35 -8.37 -3.84 0.76
CA MET A 35 -8.40 -4.72 -0.39
C MET A 35 -9.78 -4.72 -1.04
N PHE A 36 -9.82 -4.95 -2.34
CA PHE A 36 -11.04 -5.31 -3.04
C PHE A 36 -11.19 -6.83 -3.09
N VAL A 37 -12.43 -7.26 -2.95
CA VAL A 37 -12.92 -8.58 -3.30
C VAL A 37 -13.81 -8.39 -4.51
N CYS A 38 -13.49 -9.07 -5.59
CA CYS A 38 -14.21 -9.03 -6.85
C CYS A 38 -14.73 -10.42 -7.17
N ASN A 39 -15.94 -10.49 -7.73
CA ASN A 39 -16.40 -11.69 -8.41
C ASN A 39 -15.67 -11.79 -9.75
N VAL A 40 -15.30 -12.99 -10.12
CA VAL A 40 -14.86 -13.33 -11.48
C VAL A 40 -16.05 -13.99 -12.15
N ILE A 41 -16.56 -13.35 -13.19
CA ILE A 41 -17.69 -13.83 -13.98
C ILE A 41 -17.13 -14.41 -15.27
N ASP A 42 -17.59 -15.59 -15.64
CA ASP A 42 -17.21 -16.31 -16.84
C ASP A 42 -18.49 -16.71 -17.59
N ASP A 43 -19.11 -15.73 -18.25
CA ASP A 43 -20.34 -15.83 -19.04
C ASP A 43 -20.09 -15.40 -20.49
N ASP A 44 -19.31 -16.23 -21.21
CA ASP A 44 -18.75 -16.04 -22.56
C ASP A 44 -17.42 -15.30 -22.61
N TYR A 45 -17.13 -14.41 -21.66
CA TYR A 45 -15.82 -13.79 -21.47
C TYR A 45 -15.56 -13.54 -19.98
N ILE A 46 -14.27 -13.46 -19.61
CA ILE A 46 -13.88 -13.26 -18.21
C ILE A 46 -13.93 -11.78 -17.87
N GLU A 47 -14.81 -11.41 -16.94
CA GLU A 47 -14.90 -10.06 -16.39
C GLU A 47 -14.82 -10.04 -14.85
N LEU A 48 -14.46 -8.87 -14.32
CA LEU A 48 -14.36 -8.62 -12.89
C LEU A 48 -15.47 -7.69 -12.45
N GLU A 49 -16.28 -8.16 -11.50
CA GLU A 49 -17.29 -7.35 -10.84
C GLU A 49 -16.83 -7.01 -9.43
N TYR A 50 -16.86 -5.73 -9.06
CA TYR A 50 -16.60 -5.32 -7.67
C TYR A 50 -17.68 -5.89 -6.74
N ALA A 51 -17.26 -6.66 -5.73
CA ALA A 51 -18.17 -7.18 -4.73
C ALA A 51 -18.09 -6.37 -3.43
N LYS A 52 -16.88 -6.20 -2.87
CA LYS A 52 -16.71 -5.60 -1.54
C LYS A 52 -15.31 -5.05 -1.30
N VAL A 53 -15.22 -4.09 -0.37
CA VAL A 53 -13.96 -3.66 0.23
C VAL A 53 -13.80 -4.26 1.63
N ARG A 54 -12.59 -4.69 1.95
CA ARG A 54 -12.21 -5.17 3.29
C ARG A 54 -11.01 -4.38 3.79
N ARG A 55 -11.05 -3.94 5.05
CA ARG A 55 -9.88 -3.36 5.72
C ARG A 55 -8.88 -4.46 6.09
N THR A 56 -7.62 -4.08 6.15
CA THR A 56 -6.51 -4.96 6.57
C THR A 56 -5.77 -4.34 7.75
N GLY A 57 -4.68 -4.97 8.17
CA GLY A 57 -3.66 -4.31 8.98
C GLY A 57 -2.82 -3.32 8.16
N TRP A 58 -1.73 -2.84 8.75
CA TRP A 58 -0.84 -1.83 8.18
C TRP A 58 0.10 -2.37 7.11
N ASN A 59 0.16 -1.64 5.99
CA ASN A 59 0.96 -1.94 4.81
C ASN A 59 0.89 -3.43 4.42
N PRO A 60 -0.31 -3.92 4.04
CA PRO A 60 -0.46 -5.29 3.63
C PRO A 60 0.37 -5.54 2.37
N ARG A 61 1.17 -6.61 2.39
CA ARG A 61 2.10 -6.95 1.30
C ARG A 61 1.88 -8.33 0.69
N ALA A 62 1.04 -9.17 1.30
CA ALA A 62 0.65 -10.39 0.64
C ALA A 62 -0.78 -10.86 0.91
N VAL A 63 -1.35 -11.57 -0.07
CA VAL A 63 -2.63 -12.30 0.02
C VAL A 63 -2.52 -13.66 -0.67
N ARG A 64 -2.91 -14.75 0.00
CA ARG A 64 -2.98 -16.10 -0.60
C ARG A 64 -4.24 -16.83 -0.18
N VAL A 65 -4.93 -17.46 -1.12
CA VAL A 65 -6.12 -18.28 -0.84
C VAL A 65 -5.70 -19.73 -0.57
N ALA A 66 -6.24 -20.33 0.48
CA ALA A 66 -6.03 -21.75 0.77
C ALA A 66 -6.64 -22.63 -0.33
N ALA A 67 -6.12 -23.84 -0.50
CA ALA A 67 -6.56 -24.76 -1.54
C ALA A 67 -8.04 -25.18 -1.41
N ASP A 68 -8.60 -25.12 -0.21
CA ASP A 68 -10.03 -25.41 0.03
C ASP A 68 -10.95 -24.22 -0.31
N GLY A 69 -10.38 -23.05 -0.63
CA GLY A 69 -11.09 -21.81 -0.93
C GLY A 69 -11.77 -21.13 0.27
N LYS A 70 -11.78 -21.75 1.45
CA LYS A 70 -12.56 -21.28 2.61
C LYS A 70 -11.85 -20.20 3.42
N THR A 71 -10.54 -20.16 3.31
CA THR A 71 -9.68 -19.22 4.03
C THR A 71 -8.72 -18.54 3.06
N PHE A 72 -8.45 -17.26 3.27
CA PHE A 72 -7.28 -16.59 2.70
C PHE A 72 -6.42 -16.00 3.80
N TYR A 73 -5.13 -15.85 3.51
CA TYR A 73 -4.12 -15.35 4.42
C TYR A 73 -3.63 -13.99 3.96
N LEU A 74 -3.54 -13.04 4.89
CA LEU A 74 -3.00 -11.71 4.64
C LEU A 74 -1.71 -11.52 5.42
N TYR A 75 -0.68 -10.98 4.78
CA TYR A 75 0.54 -10.53 5.47
C TYR A 75 0.52 -9.01 5.64
N ASN A 76 0.38 -8.57 6.89
CA ASN A 76 0.39 -7.15 7.28
C ASN A 76 1.80 -6.76 7.74
N ALA A 77 2.60 -6.22 6.83
CA ALA A 77 4.04 -6.08 7.01
C ALA A 77 4.43 -5.14 8.16
N LEU A 78 3.65 -4.06 8.39
CA LEU A 78 3.92 -3.09 9.46
C LEU A 78 3.13 -3.37 10.76
N ASP A 79 2.36 -4.45 10.78
CA ASP A 79 1.84 -5.04 12.01
C ASP A 79 2.60 -6.30 12.42
N PHE A 80 3.51 -6.79 11.57
CA PHE A 80 4.31 -7.99 11.80
C PHE A 80 3.46 -9.24 12.03
N THR A 81 2.33 -9.33 11.32
CA THR A 81 1.38 -10.42 11.47
C THR A 81 0.98 -11.05 10.15
N VAL A 82 0.65 -12.34 10.22
CA VAL A 82 -0.15 -13.04 9.22
C VAL A 82 -1.54 -13.29 9.82
N GLU A 83 -2.56 -12.91 9.06
CA GLU A 83 -3.97 -13.05 9.44
C GLU A 83 -4.62 -14.14 8.59
N ALA A 84 -5.31 -15.09 9.21
CA ALA A 84 -6.19 -16.02 8.54
C ALA A 84 -7.61 -15.43 8.49
N VAL A 85 -8.23 -15.40 7.33
CA VAL A 85 -9.52 -14.72 7.09
C VAL A 85 -10.48 -15.66 6.38
N SER A 86 -11.72 -15.74 6.84
CA SER A 86 -12.79 -16.49 6.17
C SER A 86 -13.12 -15.84 4.84
N SER A 87 -13.08 -16.61 3.75
CA SER A 87 -13.42 -16.12 2.40
C SER A 87 -14.89 -15.71 2.27
N GLU A 88 -15.78 -16.38 3.01
CA GLU A 88 -17.23 -16.12 2.97
C GLU A 88 -17.62 -14.87 3.78
N SER A 89 -17.21 -14.82 5.05
CA SER A 89 -17.61 -13.74 5.96
C SER A 89 -16.69 -12.52 5.93
N LEU A 90 -15.49 -12.69 5.36
CA LEU A 90 -14.37 -11.74 5.41
C LEU A 90 -13.89 -11.39 6.83
N GLN A 91 -14.30 -12.18 7.83
CA GLN A 91 -13.89 -12.00 9.22
C GLN A 91 -12.56 -12.70 9.50
N THR A 92 -11.77 -12.09 10.38
CA THR A 92 -10.55 -12.67 10.92
C THR A 92 -10.88 -13.94 11.69
N LEU A 93 -10.24 -15.05 11.32
CA LEU A 93 -10.31 -16.32 12.05
C LEU A 93 -9.21 -16.45 13.10
N GLY A 94 -8.06 -15.82 12.85
CA GLY A 94 -6.93 -15.81 13.77
C GLY A 94 -5.76 -15.02 13.21
N THR A 95 -4.83 -14.66 14.09
CA THR A 95 -3.65 -13.86 13.76
C THR A 95 -2.43 -14.48 14.39
N VAL A 96 -1.33 -14.52 13.64
CA VAL A 96 -0.02 -15.01 14.09
C VAL A 96 1.00 -13.89 13.92
N THR A 97 1.72 -13.56 14.99
CA THR A 97 2.88 -12.67 14.93
C THR A 97 4.05 -13.39 14.27
N VAL A 98 4.62 -12.81 13.21
CA VAL A 98 5.72 -13.43 12.45
C VAL A 98 7.10 -12.93 12.88
N CYS A 99 7.20 -11.71 13.40
CA CYS A 99 8.45 -11.16 13.94
C CYS A 99 8.17 -10.01 14.91
N SER A 100 9.22 -9.54 15.60
CA SER A 100 9.20 -8.34 16.43
C SER A 100 9.88 -7.17 15.72
N TRP A 101 9.42 -5.95 16.03
CA TRP A 101 10.10 -4.73 15.61
C TRP A 101 11.30 -4.46 16.52
N PRO A 102 12.52 -4.27 15.97
CA PRO A 102 13.72 -4.04 16.79
C PRO A 102 13.92 -2.57 17.19
N GLY A 103 13.20 -1.63 16.57
CA GLY A 103 13.37 -0.18 16.78
C GLY A 103 12.39 0.40 17.81
N THR A 104 12.31 1.73 17.87
CA THR A 104 11.40 2.43 18.78
C THR A 104 9.97 2.49 18.22
N PRO A 105 8.95 2.73 19.08
CA PRO A 105 7.58 2.98 18.62
C PRO A 105 7.47 4.18 17.66
N GLU A 106 8.27 5.21 17.84
CA GLU A 106 8.30 6.41 17.00
C GLU A 106 8.84 6.11 15.60
N GLU A 107 9.89 5.28 15.50
CA GLU A 107 10.41 4.83 14.21
C GLU A 107 9.36 4.00 13.45
N LEU A 108 8.63 3.13 14.15
CA LEU A 108 7.53 2.36 13.56
C LEU A 108 6.38 3.28 13.10
N LEU A 109 6.03 4.29 13.90
CA LEU A 109 5.02 5.28 13.52
C LEU A 109 5.46 6.05 12.28
N GLY A 110 6.69 6.53 12.22
CA GLY A 110 7.25 7.19 11.05
C GLY A 110 7.17 6.31 9.80
N LYS A 111 7.49 5.02 9.93
CA LYS A 111 7.34 4.04 8.85
C LYS A 111 5.86 3.88 8.43
N LYS A 112 4.93 3.78 9.38
CA LYS A 112 3.49 3.71 9.07
C LYS A 112 2.99 4.97 8.34
N LEU A 113 3.44 6.16 8.74
CA LEU A 113 3.10 7.42 8.09
C LEU A 113 3.70 7.53 6.69
N PHE A 114 4.92 7.04 6.49
CA PHE A 114 5.58 7.03 5.17
C PHE A 114 4.83 6.17 4.14
N TYR A 115 4.31 5.02 4.56
CA TYR A 115 3.63 4.07 3.68
C TYR A 115 2.13 4.35 3.50
N THR A 116 1.50 5.17 4.35
CA THR A 116 0.05 5.39 4.30
C THR A 116 -0.33 6.50 3.32
N ALA A 117 -1.34 6.21 2.50
CA ALA A 117 -2.08 7.21 1.74
C ALA A 117 -3.33 7.68 2.50
N ASN A 118 -3.68 7.07 3.64
CA ASN A 118 -4.84 7.52 4.40
C ASN A 118 -4.62 8.90 5.02
N PRO A 119 -5.70 9.68 5.29
CA PRO A 119 -5.60 10.92 6.02
C PRO A 119 -4.90 10.72 7.38
N PRO A 120 -4.07 11.68 7.82
CA PRO A 120 -3.87 13.02 7.25
C PRO A 120 -2.85 13.11 6.11
N MET A 121 -2.17 12.02 5.73
CA MET A 121 -1.06 12.06 4.78
C MET A 121 -1.49 12.42 3.36
N SER A 122 -2.62 11.87 2.91
CA SER A 122 -3.23 12.27 1.64
C SER A 122 -4.75 12.37 1.80
N GLN A 123 -5.30 13.54 1.44
CA GLN A 123 -6.74 13.83 1.60
C GLN A 123 -7.60 12.88 0.76
N GLN A 124 -7.18 12.63 -0.48
CA GLN A 124 -7.90 11.77 -1.42
C GLN A 124 -7.36 10.35 -1.47
N ARG A 125 -6.33 10.00 -0.68
CA ARG A 125 -5.75 8.65 -0.63
C ARG A 125 -5.13 8.13 -1.91
N TRP A 126 -4.88 9.03 -2.86
CA TRP A 126 -4.35 8.70 -4.18
C TRP A 126 -2.85 8.44 -4.20
N ILE A 127 -2.12 8.86 -3.15
CA ILE A 127 -0.67 8.76 -3.08
C ILE A 127 -0.19 8.67 -1.62
N SER A 128 0.92 7.98 -1.44
CA SER A 128 1.74 7.91 -0.21
C SER A 128 3.19 8.30 -0.55
N CYS A 129 4.03 8.60 0.44
CA CYS A 129 5.45 8.87 0.18
C CYS A 129 6.15 7.68 -0.51
N SER A 130 5.81 6.45 -0.10
CA SER A 130 6.35 5.23 -0.72
C SER A 130 5.95 5.03 -2.18
N SER A 131 4.96 5.76 -2.69
CA SER A 131 4.54 5.69 -4.11
C SER A 131 5.63 6.19 -5.05
N CYS A 132 6.34 7.24 -4.67
CA CYS A 132 7.46 7.79 -5.43
C CYS A 132 8.81 7.25 -4.95
N HIS A 133 8.87 6.75 -3.71
CA HIS A 133 10.08 6.19 -3.09
C HIS A 133 9.97 4.67 -2.90
N PRO A 134 9.96 3.86 -3.98
CA PRO A 134 9.81 2.42 -3.90
C PRO A 134 10.97 1.83 -3.09
N ASP A 135 10.66 1.19 -1.97
CA ASP A 135 11.62 0.64 -1.01
C ASP A 135 12.69 1.64 -0.52
N GLY A 136 12.40 2.95 -0.62
CA GLY A 136 13.30 4.04 -0.25
C GLY A 136 14.26 4.48 -1.37
N ASP A 137 14.13 3.95 -2.58
CA ASP A 137 14.95 4.35 -3.74
C ASP A 137 14.30 5.48 -4.56
N ALA A 138 15.01 5.95 -5.59
CA ALA A 138 14.45 6.73 -6.67
C ALA A 138 13.51 5.89 -7.54
N ASP A 139 12.49 6.52 -8.12
CA ASP A 139 11.63 5.88 -9.13
C ASP A 139 12.26 5.80 -10.53
N GLY A 140 13.51 6.30 -10.68
CA GLY A 140 14.26 6.33 -11.93
C GLY A 140 13.67 7.25 -13.00
N ARG A 141 12.71 8.12 -12.65
CA ARG A 141 12.02 9.01 -13.60
C ARG A 141 12.37 10.47 -13.33
N THR A 142 12.54 11.21 -14.42
CA THR A 142 12.48 12.68 -14.39
C THR A 142 11.08 13.12 -14.80
N TRP A 143 10.35 13.64 -13.84
CA TRP A 143 9.00 14.16 -13.98
C TRP A 143 9.03 15.55 -14.63
N GLN A 144 8.12 15.76 -15.58
CA GLN A 144 7.89 17.06 -16.17
C GLN A 144 6.77 17.75 -15.39
N GLN A 145 7.11 18.78 -14.62
CA GLN A 145 6.14 19.61 -13.91
C GLN A 145 6.19 21.05 -14.45
N PRO A 146 5.11 21.84 -14.30
CA PRO A 146 5.11 23.25 -14.72
C PRO A 146 6.27 24.06 -14.13
N GLU A 147 6.73 23.70 -12.93
CA GLU A 147 7.82 24.34 -12.19
C GLU A 147 9.22 23.82 -12.60
N GLY A 148 9.29 22.86 -13.54
CA GLY A 148 10.52 22.30 -14.06
C GLY A 148 10.65 20.78 -13.90
N LEU A 149 11.81 20.27 -14.32
CA LEU A 149 12.12 18.86 -14.22
C LEU A 149 12.41 18.47 -12.77
N ARG A 150 11.80 17.38 -12.28
CA ARG A 150 12.01 16.84 -10.93
C ARG A 150 12.36 15.36 -10.99
N SER A 151 13.32 14.92 -10.20
CA SER A 151 13.64 13.50 -10.03
C SER A 151 13.41 13.11 -8.59
N THR A 152 12.84 11.93 -8.36
CA THR A 152 12.64 11.44 -7.00
C THR A 152 13.99 11.01 -6.41
N GLN A 153 14.33 11.52 -5.22
CA GLN A 153 15.61 11.21 -4.58
C GLN A 153 15.54 9.88 -3.80
N PRO A 154 16.62 9.08 -3.78
CA PRO A 154 16.71 7.97 -2.85
C PRO A 154 16.79 8.50 -1.41
N LEU A 155 16.18 7.76 -0.48
CA LEU A 155 16.17 8.08 0.95
C LEU A 155 17.32 7.40 1.71
N PHE A 156 18.08 6.53 1.05
CA PHE A 156 19.24 5.87 1.63
C PHE A 156 20.30 6.89 2.04
N GLY A 157 20.82 6.74 3.27
CA GLY A 157 21.84 7.64 3.82
C GLY A 157 21.31 8.96 4.38
N LEU A 158 20.04 9.32 4.13
CA LEU A 158 19.48 10.60 4.59
C LEU A 158 19.39 10.75 6.11
N LYS A 159 19.41 9.65 6.87
CA LYS A 159 19.44 9.70 8.34
C LYS A 159 20.68 10.44 8.88
N GLU A 160 21.78 10.40 8.13
CA GLU A 160 23.10 10.90 8.56
C GLU A 160 23.53 12.14 7.77
N THR A 161 22.77 12.53 6.74
CA THR A 161 23.08 13.69 5.90
C THR A 161 21.96 14.74 6.00
N HIS A 162 22.28 15.93 6.48
CA HIS A 162 21.49 17.13 6.17
C HIS A 162 21.94 17.58 4.76
N PRO A 163 21.09 17.53 3.71
CA PRO A 163 20.40 18.76 3.29
C PRO A 163 19.09 18.56 2.48
N ILE A 164 18.40 19.67 2.24
CA ILE A 164 17.12 19.78 1.54
C ILE A 164 17.40 20.24 0.11
N HIS A 165 18.00 19.39 -0.76
CA HIS A 165 18.07 19.52 -2.24
C HIS A 165 19.30 18.78 -2.83
N TRP A 166 19.26 18.48 -4.13
CA TRP A 166 20.29 17.72 -4.88
C TRP A 166 21.65 18.43 -4.99
N SER A 167 21.68 19.76 -5.04
CA SER A 167 22.93 20.51 -5.17
C SER A 167 23.65 20.75 -3.84
N ALA A 168 23.04 20.40 -2.70
CA ALA A 168 23.57 20.70 -1.35
C ALA A 168 23.99 22.18 -1.18
N ASP A 169 23.41 23.07 -1.97
CA ASP A 169 23.64 24.52 -1.94
C ASP A 169 22.77 25.21 -0.90
N ARG A 170 21.77 24.49 -0.36
CA ARG A 170 20.85 24.91 0.68
C ARG A 170 20.90 23.92 1.84
N ASP A 171 21.06 24.45 3.04
CA ASP A 171 21.12 23.69 4.27
C ASP A 171 19.89 23.91 5.16
N GLU A 172 19.02 24.87 4.84
CA GLU A 172 17.83 25.22 5.62
C GLU A 172 16.52 25.20 4.79
N VAL A 173 15.36 24.95 5.43
CA VAL A 173 14.04 24.93 4.75
C VAL A 173 13.59 26.34 4.36
N GLN A 174 14.09 27.35 5.07
CA GLN A 174 13.80 28.77 4.89
C GLN A 174 14.39 29.33 3.59
N ASP A 175 15.30 28.59 2.96
CA ASP A 175 15.88 28.93 1.66
C ASP A 175 14.88 28.88 0.49
N PHE A 176 13.65 28.40 0.75
CA PHE A 176 12.55 28.23 -0.21
C PHE A 176 11.48 29.34 -0.16
N GLU A 177 11.68 30.43 0.59
CA GLU A 177 10.80 31.63 0.58
C GLU A 177 10.97 32.51 -0.68
#